data_AF-A0A4R4L5D6-F1
#
_entry.id   AF-A0A4R4L5D6-F1
#
_cell.length_a   1.000
_cell.length_b   1.000
_cell.length_c   1.000
_cell.angle_alpha   90.00
_cell.angle_beta   90.00
_cell.angle_gamma   90.00
#
_symmetry.space_group_name_H-M   'P 1'
#
loop_
_entity.id
_entity.type
_entity.pdbx_description
1 polymer ?
#
loop_
_entity_poly.entity_id
_entity_poly.type
_entity_poly.pdbx_seq_one_letter_code
_entity_poly.pdbx_strand_id
1 'polypeptide(L)'
;MNPTNTHSTEQYAVRIPADVETPDKILAGLTARQVAILAATGAVLWLAFTATRELVPLPVFAAAAFPFGAAAAVLALGRRDGVGLDRLLLAAIRHARSPHRLVLAPEGVAAPPAWAQQKQQHPLPAPLRLPAAAISADGVIDLDAEGAAVVCQASTVSFALRTPQEQAALVGVFGRWLNSLSGPAQIVVRAQDVDLVPLISGLRDHAPTLAHPELEQAAIEHAEFLADLARRRDLLRRQVLIVLREPHHGRSGDGAAQRVLRRADEAVRVLAAAGITVRVLPGDHATAVLAACCNPWHTTPAAATDQRAAPPETITSTGGLG
;
A
#
# COMPACT_ATOMS: atom_id res chain seq x y z
N MET A 1 -42.60 -31.92 19.20
CA MET A 1 -41.88 -30.84 19.91
C MET A 1 -40.41 -31.00 19.54
N ASN A 2 -39.95 -30.37 18.46
CA ASN A 2 -38.62 -30.59 17.89
C ASN A 2 -37.72 -29.42 18.35
N PRO A 3 -36.61 -29.66 19.06
CA PRO A 3 -35.75 -28.58 19.53
C PRO A 3 -35.03 -27.92 18.34
N THR A 4 -35.10 -26.60 18.32
CA THR A 4 -34.50 -25.68 17.37
C THR A 4 -32.97 -25.82 17.33
N ASN A 5 -32.43 -26.27 16.21
CA ASN A 5 -31.01 -26.20 15.83
C ASN A 5 -30.63 -24.75 15.50
N THR A 6 -30.55 -23.88 16.51
CA THR A 6 -30.07 -22.49 16.35
C THR A 6 -28.58 -22.31 16.66
N HIS A 7 -27.85 -23.39 17.04
CA HIS A 7 -26.46 -23.29 17.49
C HIS A 7 -25.38 -23.45 16.39
N SER A 8 -25.75 -23.72 15.14
CA SER A 8 -24.76 -24.06 14.09
C SER A 8 -24.29 -22.87 13.25
N THR A 9 -25.03 -21.75 13.24
CA THR A 9 -24.70 -20.58 12.42
C THR A 9 -23.77 -19.59 13.12
N GLU A 10 -23.62 -19.67 14.45
CA GLU A 10 -22.78 -18.74 15.22
C GLU A 10 -21.30 -19.14 15.33
N GLN A 11 -20.92 -20.40 15.02
CA GLN A 11 -19.57 -20.89 15.34
C GLN A 11 -18.43 -20.29 14.50
N TYR A 12 -18.70 -19.62 13.39
CA TYR A 12 -17.66 -19.01 12.53
C TYR A 12 -17.84 -17.51 12.29
N ALA A 13 -18.86 -16.88 12.88
CA ALA A 13 -19.06 -15.44 12.80
C ALA A 13 -18.20 -14.73 13.85
N VAL A 14 -16.88 -14.76 13.67
CA VAL A 14 -15.99 -13.87 14.44
C VAL A 14 -16.29 -12.44 14.01
N ARG A 15 -16.71 -11.59 14.95
CA ARG A 15 -16.77 -10.14 14.72
C ARG A 15 -15.36 -9.62 14.50
N ILE A 16 -14.91 -9.60 13.25
CA ILE A 16 -13.68 -8.94 12.86
C ILE A 16 -13.93 -7.43 12.99
N PRO A 17 -13.19 -6.72 13.85
CA PRO A 17 -13.32 -5.28 13.95
C PRO A 17 -13.05 -4.65 12.58
N ALA A 18 -13.80 -3.60 12.24
CA ALA A 18 -13.70 -2.93 10.95
C ALA A 18 -12.29 -2.36 10.66
N ASP A 19 -11.49 -2.16 11.72
CA ASP A 19 -10.11 -1.69 11.66
C ASP A 19 -9.17 -2.71 12.34
N VAL A 20 -8.61 -3.61 11.52
CA VAL A 20 -7.66 -4.65 11.95
C VAL A 20 -6.31 -4.05 12.35
N GLU A 21 -6.01 -2.80 11.96
CA GLU A 21 -4.78 -2.10 12.32
C GLU A 21 -4.93 -1.23 13.59
N THR A 22 -5.98 -1.45 14.39
CA THR A 22 -6.18 -0.69 15.64
C THR A 22 -5.00 -0.93 16.60
N PRO A 23 -4.22 0.10 16.96
CA PRO A 23 -3.11 -0.06 17.88
C PRO A 23 -3.60 -0.42 19.29
N ASP A 24 -2.84 -1.28 19.97
CA ASP A 24 -3.17 -1.71 21.33
C ASP A 24 -3.31 -0.52 22.30
N LYS A 25 -4.43 -0.52 23.02
CA LYS A 25 -4.76 0.49 24.03
C LYS A 25 -4.29 -0.03 25.38
N ILE A 26 -3.42 0.73 26.05
CA ILE A 26 -2.75 0.29 27.28
C ILE A 26 -3.36 0.94 28.52
N LEU A 27 -3.72 2.23 28.46
CA LEU A 27 -4.20 2.98 29.62
C LEU A 27 -5.35 3.90 29.23
N ALA A 28 -6.50 3.75 29.89
CA ALA A 28 -7.68 4.62 29.71
C ALA A 28 -8.12 4.79 28.22
N GLY A 29 -7.92 3.77 27.39
CA GLY A 29 -8.25 3.82 25.97
C GLY A 29 -7.21 4.50 25.07
N LEU A 30 -6.07 4.92 25.63
CA LEU A 30 -4.94 5.50 24.91
C LEU A 30 -3.89 4.45 24.56
N THR A 31 -3.20 4.68 23.44
CA THR A 31 -2.05 3.88 23.01
C THR A 31 -0.81 4.19 23.86
N ALA A 32 0.14 3.25 23.92
CA ALA A 32 1.44 3.47 24.58
C ALA A 32 2.11 4.78 24.15
N ARG A 33 2.02 5.08 22.85
CA ARG A 33 2.59 6.26 22.21
C ARG A 33 1.94 7.56 22.69
N GLN A 34 0.61 7.58 22.76
CA GLN A 34 -0.15 8.73 23.26
C GLN A 34 0.18 9.02 24.72
N VAL A 35 0.25 7.97 25.54
CA VAL A 35 0.65 8.09 26.95
C VAL A 35 2.08 8.64 27.05
N ALA A 36 3.01 8.15 26.24
CA ALA A 36 4.39 8.64 26.24
C ALA A 36 4.49 10.13 25.86
N ILE A 37 3.75 10.59 24.83
CA ILE A 37 3.74 12.01 24.42
C ILE A 37 3.20 12.90 25.55
N LEU A 38 2.08 12.51 26.16
CA LEU A 38 1.44 13.28 27.23
C LEU A 38 2.30 13.27 28.51
N ALA A 39 2.86 12.12 28.88
CA ALA A 39 3.72 11.98 30.05
C ALA A 39 5.02 12.78 29.91
N ALA A 40 5.68 12.72 28.74
CA ALA A 40 6.88 13.51 28.46
C ALA A 40 6.58 15.01 28.51
N THR A 41 5.48 15.46 27.91
CA THR A 41 5.07 16.86 27.95
C THR A 41 4.77 17.30 29.40
N GLY A 42 4.04 16.49 30.15
CA GLY A 42 3.75 16.75 31.56
C GLY A 42 5.02 16.84 32.42
N ALA A 43 6.00 15.96 32.19
CA ALA A 43 7.29 15.99 32.88
C ALA A 43 8.09 17.26 32.55
N VAL A 44 8.12 17.69 31.28
CA VAL A 44 8.78 18.94 30.87
C VAL A 44 8.11 20.16 31.50
N LEU A 45 6.77 20.23 31.46
CA LEU A 45 6.04 21.33 32.09
C LEU A 45 6.22 21.36 33.61
N TRP A 46 6.28 20.19 34.25
CA TRP A 46 6.54 20.09 35.69
C TRP A 46 7.96 20.55 36.05
N LEU A 47 8.98 20.14 35.28
CA LEU A 47 10.36 20.60 35.47
C LEU A 47 10.51 22.10 35.23
N ALA A 48 9.83 22.64 34.20
CA ALA A 48 9.81 24.07 33.95
C ALA A 48 9.16 24.83 35.11
N PHE A 49 8.03 24.33 35.62
CA PHE A 49 7.34 24.93 36.77
C PHE A 49 8.21 24.93 38.03
N THR A 50 8.85 23.80 38.36
CA THR A 50 9.69 23.70 39.55
C THR A 50 10.89 24.64 39.48
N ALA A 51 11.46 24.86 38.30
CA ALA A 51 12.55 25.82 38.08
C ALA A 51 12.09 27.29 38.17
N THR A 52 10.87 27.63 37.74
CA THR A 52 10.41 29.03 37.67
C THR A 52 9.49 29.46 38.81
N ARG A 53 9.04 28.54 39.68
CA ARG A 53 8.01 28.82 40.71
C ARG A 53 8.35 29.94 41.69
N GLU A 54 9.64 30.25 41.89
CA GLU A 54 10.09 31.34 42.78
C GLU A 54 10.05 32.71 42.09
N LEU A 55 10.04 32.75 40.75
CA LEU A 55 10.03 33.98 39.96
C LEU A 55 8.68 34.28 39.30
N VAL A 56 7.90 33.24 38.98
CA VAL A 56 6.68 33.36 38.16
C VAL A 56 5.45 32.90 38.95
N PRO A 57 4.44 33.77 39.16
CA PRO A 57 3.18 33.38 39.75
C PRO A 57 2.49 32.27 38.94
N LEU A 58 1.85 31.33 39.64
CA LEU A 58 1.16 30.18 39.03
C LEU A 58 0.23 30.54 37.86
N PRO A 59 -0.60 31.61 37.89
CA PRO A 59 -1.49 31.94 36.79
C PRO A 59 -0.74 32.30 35.49
N VAL A 60 0.40 32.99 35.63
CA VAL A 60 1.23 33.42 34.50
C VAL A 60 1.90 32.21 33.86
N PHE A 61 2.46 31.32 34.68
CA PHE A 61 3.04 30.06 34.20
C PHE A 61 1.98 29.20 33.51
N ALA A 62 0.80 29.04 34.12
CA ALA A 62 -0.29 28.24 33.55
C ALA A 62 -0.77 28.79 32.21
N ALA A 63 -0.92 30.11 32.08
CA ALA A 63 -1.28 30.75 30.82
C ALA A 63 -0.23 30.52 29.73
N ALA A 64 1.07 30.58 30.07
CA ALA A 64 2.16 30.31 29.14
C ALA A 64 2.30 28.82 28.78
N ALA A 65 2.04 27.91 29.72
CA ALA A 65 2.13 26.47 29.53
C ALA A 65 0.94 25.88 28.76
N PHE A 66 -0.23 26.50 28.88
CA PHE A 66 -1.47 26.07 28.22
C PHE A 66 -1.32 25.77 26.72
N PRO A 67 -0.76 26.66 25.87
CA PRO A 67 -0.62 26.38 24.43
C PRO A 67 0.23 25.13 24.15
N PHE A 68 1.28 24.87 24.95
CA PHE A 68 2.12 23.69 24.80
C PHE A 68 1.38 22.41 25.20
N GLY A 69 0.64 22.45 26.32
CA GLY A 69 -0.20 21.34 26.75
C GLY A 69 -1.31 21.04 25.72
N ALA A 70 -1.97 22.07 25.22
CA ALA A 70 -3.00 21.95 24.17
C ALA A 70 -2.42 21.39 22.87
N ALA A 71 -1.26 21.87 22.42
CA ALA A 71 -0.58 21.35 21.24
C ALA A 71 -0.18 19.87 21.39
N ALA A 72 0.32 19.46 22.57
CA ALA A 72 0.64 18.06 22.85
C ALA A 72 -0.61 17.18 22.87
N ALA A 73 -1.72 17.67 23.43
CA ALA A 73 -3.00 16.97 23.40
C ALA A 73 -3.52 16.80 21.96
N VAL A 74 -3.45 17.86 21.15
CA VAL A 74 -3.81 17.80 19.72
C VAL A 74 -2.90 16.83 18.97
N LEU A 75 -1.59 16.83 19.22
CA LEU A 75 -0.66 15.90 18.57
C LEU A 75 -0.91 14.44 18.97
N ALA A 76 -1.22 14.18 20.24
CA ALA A 76 -1.47 12.83 20.74
C ALA A 76 -2.85 12.29 20.29
N LEU A 77 -3.89 13.13 20.34
CA LEU A 77 -5.28 12.70 20.12
C LEU A 77 -5.78 12.96 18.70
N GLY A 78 -5.20 13.94 18.01
CA GLY A 78 -5.62 14.34 16.68
C GLY A 78 -5.27 13.28 15.65
N ARG A 79 -6.22 13.04 14.74
CA ARG A 79 -6.05 12.16 13.60
C ARG A 79 -6.55 12.86 12.34
N ARG A 80 -5.89 12.60 11.23
CA ARG A 80 -6.29 13.01 9.89
C ARG A 80 -6.19 11.80 8.99
N ASP A 81 -7.28 11.46 8.32
CA ASP A 81 -7.36 10.34 7.37
C ASP A 81 -6.87 9.00 7.98
N GLY A 82 -7.17 8.77 9.27
CA GLY A 82 -6.76 7.58 10.03
C GLY A 82 -5.35 7.66 10.63
N VAL A 83 -4.50 8.58 10.17
CA VAL A 83 -3.11 8.77 10.62
C VAL A 83 -3.06 9.76 11.79
N GLY A 84 -2.29 9.44 12.84
CA GLY A 84 -2.07 10.35 13.97
C GLY A 84 -1.30 11.61 13.56
N LEU A 85 -1.66 12.77 14.14
CA LEU A 85 -0.99 14.05 13.85
C LEU A 85 0.49 14.03 14.23
N ASP A 86 0.88 13.27 15.26
CA ASP A 86 2.27 13.00 15.62
C ASP A 86 3.05 12.34 14.47
N ARG A 87 2.48 11.31 13.82
CA ARG A 87 3.09 10.62 12.67
C ARG A 87 3.16 11.52 11.45
N LEU A 88 2.12 12.32 11.22
CA LEU A 88 2.12 13.32 10.14
C LEU A 88 3.18 14.39 10.37
N LEU A 89 3.34 14.90 11.59
CA LEU A 89 4.39 15.85 11.93
C LEU A 89 5.78 15.23 11.74
N LEU A 90 6.00 14.00 12.20
CA LEU A 90 7.26 13.30 11.97
C LEU A 90 7.54 13.06 10.48
N ALA A 91 6.53 12.71 9.70
CA ALA A 91 6.65 12.57 8.25
C ALA A 91 6.98 13.91 7.59
N ALA A 92 6.34 15.01 8.02
CA ALA A 92 6.61 16.35 7.53
C ALA A 92 8.03 16.82 7.88
N ILE A 93 8.48 16.61 9.12
CA ILE A 93 9.87 16.93 9.53
C ILE A 93 10.87 16.10 8.72
N ARG A 94 10.61 14.80 8.52
CA ARG A 94 11.47 13.93 7.72
C ARG A 94 11.50 14.39 6.26
N HIS A 95 10.35 14.76 5.71
CA HIS A 95 10.24 15.27 4.34
C HIS A 95 10.98 16.62 4.17
N ALA A 96 10.78 17.56 5.10
CA ALA A 96 11.47 18.86 5.07
C ALA A 96 12.99 18.74 5.23
N ARG A 97 13.49 17.67 5.87
CA ARG A 97 14.92 17.36 5.99
C ARG A 97 15.44 16.47 4.87
N SER A 98 14.57 15.91 4.03
CA SER A 98 14.96 15.02 2.95
C SER A 98 15.45 15.81 1.74
N PRO A 99 16.42 15.28 0.98
CA PRO A 99 16.86 15.93 -0.24
C PRO A 99 15.73 15.94 -1.26
N HIS A 100 15.37 17.14 -1.75
CA HIS A 100 14.29 17.32 -2.73
C HIS A 100 14.75 17.10 -4.18
N ARG A 101 16.06 17.14 -4.45
CA ARG A 101 16.63 16.89 -5.77
C ARG A 101 17.18 15.47 -5.80
N LEU A 102 16.41 14.57 -6.41
CA LEU A 102 16.73 13.14 -6.52
C LEU A 102 17.00 12.79 -7.99
N VAL A 103 18.05 12.00 -8.24
CA VAL A 103 18.43 11.56 -9.59
C VAL A 103 18.66 10.05 -9.58
N LEU A 104 18.22 9.36 -10.64
CA LEU A 104 18.58 7.96 -10.87
C LEU A 104 20.08 7.84 -11.09
N ALA A 105 20.79 7.40 -10.06
CA ALA A 105 22.24 7.25 -10.06
C ALA A 105 22.59 5.94 -9.33
N PRO A 106 22.44 4.78 -10.00
CA PRO A 106 22.70 3.47 -9.38
C PRO A 106 24.15 3.35 -8.87
N GLU A 107 25.10 3.93 -9.59
CA GLU A 107 26.53 3.99 -9.19
C GLU A 107 26.86 5.15 -8.24
N GLY A 108 25.83 5.88 -7.77
CA GLY A 108 25.99 7.09 -6.97
C GLY A 108 26.21 8.35 -7.81
N VAL A 109 26.11 9.50 -7.14
CA VAL A 109 26.23 10.82 -7.78
C VAL A 109 27.71 11.19 -7.85
N ALA A 110 28.26 11.21 -9.07
CA ALA A 110 29.64 11.58 -9.30
C ALA A 110 29.90 13.04 -8.85
N ALA A 111 31.05 13.27 -8.21
CA ALA A 111 31.47 14.62 -7.87
C ALA A 111 31.74 15.41 -9.15
N PRO A 112 31.32 16.68 -9.23
CA PRO A 112 31.58 17.50 -10.40
C PRO A 112 33.08 17.76 -10.53
N PRO A 113 33.57 17.94 -11.77
CA PRO A 113 34.98 18.25 -12.01
C PRO A 113 35.39 19.56 -11.33
N ALA A 114 36.68 19.71 -10.99
CA ALA A 114 37.18 20.82 -10.17
C ALA A 114 36.80 22.23 -10.68
N TRP A 115 36.76 22.44 -11.99
CA TRP A 115 36.36 23.72 -12.59
C TRP A 115 34.87 24.07 -12.37
N ALA A 116 34.02 23.07 -12.14
CA ALA A 116 32.59 23.24 -11.88
C ALA A 116 32.29 23.39 -10.38
N GLN A 117 33.14 22.85 -9.50
CA GLN A 117 32.98 22.94 -8.03
C GLN A 117 32.93 24.39 -7.53
N GLN A 118 33.78 25.27 -8.07
CA GLN A 118 33.80 26.70 -7.72
C GLN A 118 32.52 27.46 -8.10
N LYS A 119 31.74 26.95 -9.04
CA LYS A 119 30.47 27.56 -9.50
C LYS A 119 29.24 26.92 -8.85
N GLN A 120 29.42 25.97 -7.93
CA GLN A 120 28.29 25.31 -7.28
C GLN A 120 27.56 26.25 -6.31
N GLN A 121 26.39 26.71 -6.72
CA GLN A 121 25.49 27.53 -5.88
C GLN A 121 24.48 26.70 -5.08
N HIS A 122 24.32 25.42 -5.42
CA HIS A 122 23.33 24.53 -4.82
C HIS A 122 23.94 23.18 -4.43
N PRO A 123 23.40 22.51 -3.39
CA PRO A 123 23.82 21.17 -3.03
C PRO A 123 23.62 20.21 -4.19
N LEU A 124 24.53 19.23 -4.30
CA LEU A 124 24.43 18.16 -5.29
C LEU A 124 23.11 17.39 -5.11
N PRO A 125 22.51 16.91 -6.20
CA PRO A 125 21.39 15.99 -6.11
C PRO A 125 21.77 14.75 -5.30
N ALA A 126 20.81 14.20 -4.57
CA ALA A 126 20.98 12.92 -3.90
C ALA A 126 20.53 11.77 -4.81
N PRO A 127 21.06 10.55 -4.64
CA PRO A 127 20.60 9.40 -5.40
C PRO A 127 19.14 9.06 -5.06
N LEU A 128 18.33 8.83 -6.08
CA LEU A 128 16.97 8.30 -5.95
C LEU A 128 17.07 6.82 -5.58
N ARG A 129 16.62 6.47 -4.37
CA ARG A 129 16.51 5.07 -3.92
C ARG A 129 15.13 4.56 -4.26
N LEU A 130 15.07 3.63 -5.21
CA LEU A 130 13.83 2.94 -5.55
C LEU A 130 13.54 1.82 -4.54
N PRO A 131 12.27 1.46 -4.33
CA PRO A 131 11.88 0.38 -3.42
C PRO A 131 12.30 -1.02 -3.92
N ALA A 132 12.70 -1.12 -5.19
CA ALA A 132 13.21 -2.32 -5.83
C ALA A 132 14.43 -1.95 -6.67
N ALA A 133 15.45 -2.81 -6.66
CA ALA A 133 16.67 -2.66 -7.45
C ALA A 133 16.44 -3.06 -8.92
N ALA A 134 15.76 -4.19 -9.10
CA ALA A 134 15.37 -4.72 -10.41
C ALA A 134 14.07 -5.52 -10.30
N ILE A 135 13.36 -5.65 -11.41
CA ILE A 135 12.19 -6.52 -11.53
C ILE A 135 12.39 -7.42 -12.75
N SER A 136 12.47 -8.73 -12.54
CA SER A 136 12.61 -9.71 -13.62
C SER A 136 11.29 -9.91 -14.37
N ALA A 137 11.38 -10.44 -15.60
CA ALA A 137 10.20 -10.76 -16.42
C ALA A 137 9.23 -11.73 -15.72
N ASP A 138 9.77 -12.68 -14.95
CA ASP A 138 8.99 -13.65 -14.17
C ASP A 138 8.36 -13.06 -12.90
N GLY A 139 8.53 -11.75 -12.64
CA GLY A 139 7.88 -11.04 -11.53
C GLY A 139 8.66 -11.02 -10.22
N VAL A 140 9.91 -11.53 -10.21
CA VAL A 140 10.79 -11.42 -9.03
C VAL A 140 11.28 -9.99 -8.89
N ILE A 141 11.02 -9.41 -7.73
CA ILE A 141 11.45 -8.09 -7.29
C ILE A 141 12.70 -8.25 -6.45
N ASP A 142 13.81 -7.68 -6.92
CA ASP A 142 15.07 -7.64 -6.19
C ASP A 142 15.04 -6.47 -5.19
N LEU A 143 15.33 -6.76 -3.93
CA LEU A 143 15.39 -5.80 -2.82
C LEU A 143 16.83 -5.59 -2.33
N ASP A 144 17.84 -5.91 -3.14
CA ASP A 144 19.26 -5.86 -2.81
C ASP A 144 19.57 -6.67 -1.53
N ALA A 145 20.18 -6.04 -0.53
CA ALA A 145 20.54 -6.63 0.76
C ALA A 145 19.32 -7.14 1.55
N GLU A 146 18.10 -6.68 1.20
CA GLU A 146 16.87 -7.11 1.84
C GLU A 146 16.28 -8.39 1.23
N GLY A 147 16.87 -8.93 0.16
CA GLY A 147 16.49 -10.21 -0.45
C GLY A 147 15.58 -10.08 -1.66
N ALA A 148 14.63 -11.00 -1.83
CA ALA A 148 13.73 -11.04 -3.00
C ALA A 148 12.27 -11.07 -2.59
N ALA A 149 11.39 -10.52 -3.42
CA ALA A 149 9.95 -10.58 -3.25
C ALA A 149 9.21 -10.90 -4.55
N VAL A 150 7.98 -11.37 -4.43
CA VAL A 150 7.03 -11.52 -5.55
C VAL A 150 5.67 -11.00 -5.12
N VAL A 151 4.95 -10.42 -6.06
CA VAL A 151 3.57 -9.99 -5.86
C VAL A 151 2.66 -10.93 -6.62
N CYS A 152 1.74 -11.57 -5.91
CA CYS A 152 0.71 -12.40 -6.51
C CYS A 152 -0.62 -11.67 -6.45
N GLN A 153 -1.42 -11.75 -7.52
CA GLN A 153 -2.81 -11.32 -7.49
C GLN A 153 -3.69 -12.50 -7.11
N ALA A 154 -4.60 -12.28 -6.16
CA ALA A 154 -5.57 -13.27 -5.71
C ALA A 154 -7.00 -12.86 -6.09
N SER A 155 -7.82 -13.83 -6.48
CA SER A 155 -9.26 -13.64 -6.62
C SER A 155 -9.96 -13.61 -5.26
N THR A 156 -11.23 -13.22 -5.26
CA THR A 156 -12.09 -13.27 -4.07
C THR A 156 -13.13 -14.37 -4.23
N VAL A 157 -13.58 -14.93 -3.11
CA VAL A 157 -14.68 -15.91 -3.07
C VAL A 157 -15.85 -15.37 -2.25
N SER A 158 -17.08 -15.68 -2.66
CA SER A 158 -18.31 -15.27 -1.96
C SER A 158 -18.54 -16.10 -0.69
N PHE A 159 -17.73 -15.88 0.34
CA PHE A 159 -17.73 -16.67 1.58
C PHE A 159 -19.09 -16.71 2.29
N ALA A 160 -19.75 -15.55 2.43
CA ALA A 160 -21.01 -15.43 3.17
C ALA A 160 -22.20 -16.17 2.51
N LEU A 161 -22.11 -16.47 1.21
CA LEU A 161 -23.15 -17.19 0.47
C LEU A 161 -22.96 -18.72 0.49
N ARG A 162 -21.91 -19.20 1.15
CA ARG A 162 -21.60 -20.64 1.27
C ARG A 162 -22.30 -21.28 2.46
N THR A 163 -22.51 -22.58 2.39
CA THR A 163 -23.00 -23.38 3.52
C THR A 163 -21.98 -23.39 4.68
N PRO A 164 -22.40 -23.61 5.95
CA PRO A 164 -21.46 -23.64 7.08
C PRO A 164 -20.32 -24.67 6.93
N GLN A 165 -20.60 -25.81 6.30
CA GLN A 165 -19.59 -26.84 6.04
C GLN A 165 -18.56 -26.37 5.00
N GLU A 166 -19.01 -25.73 3.91
CA GLU A 166 -18.11 -25.14 2.92
C GLU A 166 -17.28 -24.00 3.54
N GLN A 167 -17.89 -23.16 4.37
CA GLN A 167 -17.18 -22.10 5.09
C GLN A 167 -16.08 -22.68 5.98
N ALA A 168 -16.38 -23.71 6.79
CA ALA A 168 -15.40 -24.39 7.62
C ALA A 168 -14.27 -25.02 6.78
N ALA A 169 -14.59 -25.61 5.62
CA ALA A 169 -13.60 -26.14 4.70
C ALA A 169 -12.68 -25.05 4.13
N LEU A 170 -13.23 -23.90 3.73
CA LEU A 170 -12.48 -22.73 3.24
C LEU A 170 -11.54 -22.17 4.32
N VAL A 171 -12.04 -22.01 5.55
CA VAL A 171 -11.24 -21.59 6.71
C VAL A 171 -10.11 -22.59 6.97
N GLY A 172 -10.40 -23.89 6.89
CA GLY A 172 -9.39 -24.94 7.05
C GLY A 172 -8.29 -24.90 5.99
N VAL A 173 -8.63 -24.65 4.71
CA VAL A 173 -7.63 -24.46 3.65
C VAL A 173 -6.77 -23.23 3.92
N PHE A 174 -7.39 -22.11 4.26
CA PHE A 174 -6.67 -20.87 4.53
C PHE A 174 -5.75 -21.00 5.74
N GLY A 175 -6.20 -21.66 6.82
CA GLY A 175 -5.38 -21.97 7.98
C GLY A 175 -4.19 -22.87 7.64
N ARG A 176 -4.37 -23.87 6.76
CA ARG A 176 -3.24 -24.70 6.28
C ARG A 176 -2.21 -23.89 5.51
N TRP A 177 -2.64 -22.96 4.64
CA TRP A 177 -1.73 -22.06 3.94
C TRP A 177 -0.96 -21.17 4.92
N LEU A 178 -1.64 -20.54 5.89
CA LEU A 178 -0.98 -19.72 6.90
C LEU A 178 0.06 -20.51 7.71
N ASN A 179 -0.26 -21.76 8.06
CA ASN A 179 0.66 -22.64 8.79
C ASN A 179 1.81 -23.16 7.93
N SER A 180 1.73 -23.09 6.60
CA SER A 180 2.81 -23.51 5.69
C SER A 180 3.79 -22.38 5.36
N LEU A 181 3.48 -21.14 5.73
CA LEU A 181 4.35 -20.00 5.48
C LEU A 181 5.68 -20.14 6.25
N SER A 182 6.76 -20.29 5.49
CA SER A 182 8.13 -20.41 6.00
C SER A 182 8.87 -19.06 6.11
N GLY A 183 8.21 -17.95 5.80
CA GLY A 183 8.78 -16.61 5.88
C GLY A 183 7.73 -15.52 5.75
N PRO A 184 8.13 -14.25 5.66
CA PRO A 184 7.19 -13.13 5.63
C PRO A 184 6.22 -13.23 4.44
N ALA A 185 4.95 -12.99 4.74
CA ALA A 185 3.87 -12.85 3.76
C ALA A 185 2.98 -11.68 4.17
N GLN A 186 2.52 -10.91 3.20
CA GLN A 186 1.63 -9.78 3.41
C GLN A 186 0.41 -9.92 2.49
N ILE A 187 -0.79 -9.74 3.04
CA ILE A 187 -2.01 -9.65 2.25
C ILE A 187 -2.39 -8.17 2.19
N VAL A 188 -2.46 -7.63 0.98
CA VAL A 188 -2.83 -6.24 0.73
C VAL A 188 -4.15 -6.21 0.00
N VAL A 189 -5.16 -5.57 0.58
CA VAL A 189 -6.45 -5.34 -0.05
C VAL A 189 -6.55 -3.87 -0.43
N ARG A 190 -6.58 -3.58 -1.72
CA ARG A 190 -6.68 -2.21 -2.25
C ARG A 190 -8.07 -1.99 -2.84
N ALA A 191 -8.67 -0.84 -2.53
CA ALA A 191 -9.74 -0.30 -3.34
C ALA A 191 -9.12 0.48 -4.50
N GLN A 192 -9.56 0.23 -5.73
CA GLN A 192 -9.11 0.93 -6.92
C GLN A 192 -10.33 1.42 -7.68
N ASP A 193 -10.23 2.62 -8.24
CA ASP A 193 -11.21 3.10 -9.18
C ASP A 193 -11.21 2.21 -10.43
N VAL A 194 -12.40 1.88 -10.90
CA VAL A 194 -12.59 1.14 -12.14
C VAL A 194 -12.48 2.12 -13.30
N ASP A 195 -11.39 2.02 -14.06
CA ASP A 195 -11.25 2.74 -15.32
C ASP A 195 -12.08 2.04 -16.41
N LEU A 196 -13.23 2.62 -16.74
CA LEU A 196 -14.10 2.16 -17.82
C LEU A 196 -13.74 2.75 -19.18
N VAL A 197 -12.82 3.72 -19.27
CA VAL A 197 -12.49 4.41 -20.52
C VAL A 197 -12.04 3.42 -21.61
N PRO A 198 -11.12 2.47 -21.35
CA PRO A 198 -10.70 1.51 -22.36
C PRO A 198 -11.85 0.62 -22.86
N LEU A 199 -12.77 0.23 -21.96
CA LEU A 199 -13.92 -0.61 -22.32
C LEU A 199 -14.93 0.19 -23.18
N ILE A 200 -15.20 1.42 -22.80
CA ILE A 200 -16.11 2.32 -23.54
C ILE A 200 -15.55 2.61 -24.94
N SER A 201 -14.25 2.94 -25.04
CA SER A 201 -13.58 3.14 -26.33
C SER A 201 -13.60 1.87 -27.17
N GLY A 202 -13.25 0.72 -26.58
CA GLY A 202 -13.28 -0.57 -27.28
C GLY A 202 -14.65 -0.91 -27.85
N LEU A 203 -15.73 -0.66 -27.09
CA LEU A 203 -17.10 -0.85 -27.58
C LEU A 203 -17.42 0.07 -28.75
N ARG A 204 -17.05 1.35 -28.68
CA ARG A 204 -17.30 2.33 -29.75
C ARG A 204 -16.51 2.04 -31.02
N ASP A 205 -15.25 1.64 -30.87
CA ASP A 205 -14.36 1.36 -32.01
C ASP A 205 -14.79 0.08 -32.74
N HIS A 206 -15.30 -0.92 -32.02
CA HIS A 206 -15.73 -2.20 -32.61
C HIS A 206 -17.21 -2.22 -33.02
N ALA A 207 -18.06 -1.33 -32.50
CA ALA A 207 -19.49 -1.30 -32.86
C ALA A 207 -19.74 -1.30 -34.38
N PRO A 208 -19.03 -0.48 -35.21
CA PRO A 208 -19.24 -0.46 -36.66
C PRO A 208 -18.82 -1.75 -37.38
N THR A 209 -18.07 -2.63 -36.70
CA THR A 209 -17.58 -3.91 -37.27
C THR A 209 -18.55 -5.06 -37.04
N LEU A 210 -19.63 -4.84 -36.28
CA LEU A 210 -20.62 -5.87 -35.95
C LEU A 210 -21.49 -6.19 -37.16
N ALA A 211 -21.81 -7.48 -37.33
CA ALA A 211 -22.48 -7.99 -38.53
C ALA A 211 -23.95 -7.56 -38.68
N HIS A 212 -24.60 -7.13 -37.59
CA HIS A 212 -26.01 -6.74 -37.57
C HIS A 212 -26.18 -5.34 -36.98
N PRO A 213 -27.04 -4.49 -37.59
CA PRO A 213 -27.24 -3.10 -37.14
C PRO A 213 -27.81 -3.02 -35.72
N GLU A 214 -28.61 -4.00 -35.29
CA GLU A 214 -29.11 -4.05 -33.91
C GLU A 214 -28.00 -4.29 -32.88
N LEU A 215 -26.97 -5.06 -33.26
CA LEU A 215 -25.81 -5.30 -32.38
C LEU A 215 -24.91 -4.07 -32.30
N GLU A 216 -24.72 -3.35 -33.42
CA GLU A 216 -24.04 -2.06 -33.44
C GLU A 216 -24.73 -1.07 -32.50
N GLN A 217 -26.06 -0.92 -32.64
CA GLN A 217 -26.84 -0.03 -31.79
C GLN A 217 -26.76 -0.43 -30.31
N ALA A 218 -26.90 -1.72 -29.99
CA ALA A 218 -26.78 -2.21 -28.61
C ALA A 218 -25.39 -1.98 -28.01
N ALA A 219 -24.32 -2.08 -28.80
CA ALA A 219 -22.96 -1.79 -28.36
C ALA A 219 -22.76 -0.29 -28.03
N ILE A 220 -23.32 0.59 -28.86
CA ILE A 220 -23.29 2.05 -28.63
C ILE A 220 -24.07 2.41 -27.37
N GLU A 221 -25.30 1.90 -27.22
CA GLU A 221 -26.14 2.11 -26.03
C GLU A 221 -25.46 1.60 -24.76
N HIS A 222 -24.80 0.44 -24.83
CA HIS A 222 -24.04 -0.08 -23.70
C HIS A 222 -22.86 0.83 -23.33
N ALA A 223 -22.12 1.35 -24.32
CA ALA A 223 -21.03 2.29 -24.08
C ALA A 223 -21.53 3.60 -23.43
N GLU A 224 -22.70 4.09 -23.83
CA GLU A 224 -23.35 5.25 -23.21
C GLU A 224 -23.79 4.99 -21.78
N PHE A 225 -24.39 3.82 -21.52
CA PHE A 225 -24.74 3.39 -20.17
C PHE A 225 -23.52 3.33 -19.24
N LEU A 226 -22.42 2.72 -19.71
CA LEU A 226 -21.17 2.66 -18.95
C LEU A 226 -20.58 4.05 -18.68
N ALA A 227 -20.64 4.95 -19.67
CA ALA A 227 -20.19 6.32 -19.50
C ALA A 227 -21.04 7.09 -18.47
N ASP A 228 -22.36 6.87 -18.45
CA ASP A 228 -23.25 7.45 -17.46
C ASP A 228 -23.02 6.87 -16.06
N LEU A 229 -22.79 5.55 -15.96
CA LEU A 229 -22.46 4.88 -14.71
C LEU A 229 -21.15 5.42 -14.10
N ALA A 230 -20.12 5.61 -14.93
CA ALA A 230 -18.83 6.17 -14.51
C ALA A 230 -18.96 7.61 -13.99
N ARG A 231 -19.89 8.41 -14.54
CA ARG A 231 -20.12 9.79 -14.07
C ARG A 231 -20.89 9.86 -12.75
N ARG A 232 -21.79 8.91 -12.48
CA ARG A 232 -22.72 8.99 -11.35
C ARG A 232 -22.24 8.26 -10.10
N ARG A 233 -21.27 7.35 -10.22
CA ARG A 233 -20.83 6.49 -9.12
C ARG A 233 -19.32 6.36 -9.08
N ASP A 234 -18.79 6.37 -7.87
CA ASP A 234 -17.43 5.92 -7.58
C ASP A 234 -17.41 4.38 -7.69
N LEU A 235 -17.02 3.90 -8.86
CA LEU A 235 -16.92 2.47 -9.12
C LEU A 235 -15.60 1.96 -8.55
N LEU A 236 -15.67 1.27 -7.42
CA LEU A 236 -14.50 0.69 -6.78
C LEU A 236 -14.44 -0.82 -7.03
N ARG A 237 -13.27 -1.30 -7.44
CA ARG A 237 -12.91 -2.73 -7.43
C ARG A 237 -11.93 -3.01 -6.30
N ARG A 238 -12.05 -4.19 -5.70
CA ARG A 238 -11.06 -4.70 -4.73
C ARG A 238 -9.98 -5.46 -5.48
N GLN A 239 -8.74 -5.02 -5.35
CA GLN A 239 -7.57 -5.79 -5.76
C GLN A 239 -6.96 -6.43 -4.51
N VAL A 240 -6.92 -7.76 -4.47
CA VAL A 240 -6.27 -8.53 -3.41
C VAL A 240 -4.90 -8.96 -3.92
N LEU A 241 -3.86 -8.59 -3.18
CA LEU A 241 -2.48 -8.94 -3.47
C LEU A 241 -1.92 -9.77 -2.31
N ILE A 242 -1.11 -10.77 -2.63
CA ILE A 242 -0.31 -11.53 -1.69
C ILE A 242 1.15 -11.25 -2.03
N VAL A 243 1.87 -10.59 -1.13
CA VAL A 243 3.30 -10.32 -1.28
C VAL A 243 4.05 -11.35 -0.45
N LEU A 244 4.91 -12.13 -1.11
CA LEU A 244 5.79 -13.07 -0.44
C LEU A 244 7.20 -12.51 -0.50
N ARG A 245 7.90 -12.50 0.64
CA ARG A 245 9.29 -12.03 0.73
C ARG A 245 10.17 -13.15 1.25
N GLU A 246 11.32 -13.30 0.60
CA GLU A 246 12.42 -14.13 1.03
C GLU A 246 13.58 -13.22 1.45
N PRO A 247 13.81 -13.05 2.77
CA PRO A 247 14.92 -12.25 3.24
C PRO A 247 16.26 -12.91 2.88
N HIS A 248 17.28 -12.09 2.70
CA HIS A 248 18.62 -12.60 2.48
C HIS A 248 19.20 -13.14 3.80
N HIS A 249 19.59 -14.42 3.83
CA HIS A 249 20.23 -15.04 4.99
C HIS A 249 21.67 -15.46 4.65
N GLY A 250 22.66 -14.79 5.25
CA GLY A 250 24.08 -15.18 5.13
C GLY A 250 24.78 -14.68 3.86
N ARG A 251 25.97 -15.24 3.55
CA ARG A 251 26.84 -14.79 2.43
C ARG A 251 26.43 -15.31 1.05
N SER A 252 25.37 -16.10 0.94
CA SER A 252 24.95 -16.73 -0.31
C SER A 252 23.59 -16.17 -0.75
N GLY A 253 23.64 -15.09 -1.54
CA GLY A 253 22.46 -14.47 -2.20
C GLY A 253 21.75 -15.40 -3.15
N ASP A 254 22.42 -16.49 -3.48
CA ASP A 254 22.05 -17.41 -4.51
C ASP A 254 20.81 -18.21 -4.09
N GLY A 255 19.69 -17.89 -4.74
CA GLY A 255 18.45 -18.65 -4.65
C GLY A 255 17.32 -18.01 -3.85
N ALA A 256 17.45 -16.78 -3.35
CA ALA A 256 16.31 -16.07 -2.75
C ALA A 256 15.14 -15.95 -3.75
N ALA A 257 15.45 -15.60 -5.00
CA ALA A 257 14.52 -15.57 -6.12
C ALA A 257 13.80 -16.92 -6.33
N GLN A 258 14.56 -18.02 -6.36
CA GLN A 258 14.00 -19.36 -6.59
C GLN A 258 13.16 -19.85 -5.39
N ARG A 259 13.54 -19.49 -4.17
CA ARG A 259 12.77 -19.83 -2.96
C ARG A 259 11.46 -19.06 -2.90
N VAL A 260 11.47 -17.75 -3.21
CA VAL A 260 10.24 -16.95 -3.19
C VAL A 260 9.26 -17.40 -4.28
N LEU A 261 9.75 -17.76 -5.47
CA LEU A 261 8.92 -18.34 -6.54
C LEU A 261 8.31 -19.68 -6.12
N ARG A 262 9.10 -20.56 -5.49
CA ARG A 262 8.57 -21.85 -4.96
C ARG A 262 7.48 -21.64 -3.92
N ARG A 263 7.65 -20.66 -3.02
CA ARG A 263 6.64 -20.29 -2.03
C ARG A 263 5.37 -19.72 -2.68
N ALA A 264 5.52 -18.99 -3.78
CA ALA A 264 4.38 -18.53 -4.57
C ALA A 264 3.63 -19.69 -5.22
N ASP A 265 4.34 -20.64 -5.82
CA ASP A 265 3.73 -21.85 -6.38
C ASP A 265 2.98 -22.68 -5.33
N GLU A 266 3.54 -22.78 -4.12
CA GLU A 266 2.86 -23.43 -3.00
C GLU A 266 1.57 -22.69 -2.64
N ALA A 267 1.62 -21.35 -2.52
CA ALA A 267 0.44 -20.54 -2.26
C ALA A 267 -0.63 -20.72 -3.35
N VAL A 268 -0.23 -20.77 -4.63
CA VAL A 268 -1.13 -21.03 -5.76
C VAL A 268 -1.82 -22.38 -5.62
N ARG A 269 -1.08 -23.44 -5.32
CA ARG A 269 -1.62 -24.80 -5.18
C ARG A 269 -2.55 -24.93 -3.97
N VAL A 270 -2.15 -24.41 -2.81
CA VAL A 270 -2.93 -24.56 -1.58
C VAL A 270 -4.22 -23.74 -1.65
N LEU A 271 -4.15 -22.49 -2.12
CA LEU A 271 -5.32 -21.60 -2.18
C LEU A 271 -6.29 -21.97 -3.31
N ALA A 272 -5.85 -22.66 -4.36
CA ALA A 272 -6.74 -23.21 -5.38
C ALA A 272 -7.79 -24.17 -4.79
N ALA A 273 -7.46 -24.92 -3.75
CA ALA A 273 -8.41 -25.79 -3.04
C ALA A 273 -9.52 -25.01 -2.31
N ALA A 274 -9.32 -23.71 -2.07
CA ALA A 274 -10.33 -22.79 -1.54
C ALA A 274 -11.11 -22.05 -2.65
N GLY A 275 -10.90 -22.38 -3.93
CA GLY A 275 -11.45 -21.63 -5.06
C GLY A 275 -10.85 -20.24 -5.22
N ILE A 276 -9.74 -19.94 -4.54
CA ILE A 276 -9.00 -18.69 -4.68
C ILE A 276 -7.95 -18.89 -5.76
N THR A 277 -8.13 -18.22 -6.88
CA THR A 277 -7.15 -18.20 -7.98
C THR A 277 -6.04 -17.22 -7.60
N VAL A 278 -4.81 -17.73 -7.50
CA VAL A 278 -3.63 -16.91 -7.28
C VAL A 278 -2.75 -16.98 -8.52
N ARG A 279 -2.19 -15.85 -8.93
CA ARG A 279 -1.26 -15.74 -10.06
C ARG A 279 -0.11 -14.83 -9.67
N VAL A 280 1.14 -15.27 -9.89
CA VAL A 280 2.31 -14.39 -9.80
C VAL A 280 2.22 -13.33 -10.89
N LEU A 281 2.33 -12.06 -10.51
CA LEU A 281 2.34 -10.98 -11.49
C LEU A 281 3.67 -10.98 -12.24
N PRO A 282 3.67 -11.02 -13.58
CA PRO A 282 4.88 -10.83 -14.37
C PRO A 282 5.45 -9.41 -14.15
N GLY A 283 6.69 -9.20 -14.60
CA GLY A 283 7.47 -8.00 -14.26
C GLY A 283 6.83 -6.66 -14.62
N ASP A 284 6.19 -6.59 -15.79
CA ASP A 284 5.45 -5.42 -16.28
C ASP A 284 4.25 -5.08 -15.36
N HIS A 285 3.43 -6.09 -15.04
CA HIS A 285 2.28 -5.92 -14.17
C HIS A 285 2.69 -5.65 -12.71
N ALA A 286 3.77 -6.27 -12.23
CA ALA A 286 4.34 -6.00 -10.91
C ALA A 286 4.83 -4.54 -10.82
N THR A 287 5.53 -4.05 -11.84
CA THR A 287 5.94 -2.65 -11.97
C THR A 287 4.73 -1.71 -11.96
N ALA A 288 3.68 -2.06 -12.72
CA ALA A 288 2.45 -1.28 -12.79
C ALA A 288 1.79 -1.13 -11.42
N VAL A 289 1.68 -2.24 -10.68
CA VAL A 289 1.10 -2.29 -9.34
C VAL A 289 1.93 -1.49 -8.34
N LEU A 290 3.26 -1.63 -8.33
CA LEU A 290 4.15 -0.89 -7.45
C LEU A 290 4.04 0.62 -7.68
N ALA A 291 4.12 1.06 -8.94
CA ALA A 291 3.98 2.48 -9.26
C ALA A 291 2.57 3.01 -8.94
N ALA A 292 1.52 2.22 -9.12
CA ALA A 292 0.17 2.58 -8.68
C ALA A 292 0.03 2.64 -7.14
N CYS A 293 0.88 1.95 -6.38
CA CYS A 293 0.94 2.10 -4.93
C CYS A 293 1.66 3.40 -4.52
N CYS A 294 2.64 3.84 -5.29
CA CYS A 294 3.36 5.10 -5.05
C CYS A 294 2.55 6.34 -5.45
N ASN A 295 1.48 6.18 -6.23
CA ASN A 295 0.62 7.28 -6.66
C ASN A 295 -0.87 6.93 -6.49
N PRO A 296 -1.40 6.92 -5.25
CA PRO A 296 -2.75 6.44 -4.98
C PRO A 296 -3.86 7.36 -5.48
N TRP A 297 -3.55 8.63 -5.79
CA TRP A 297 -4.54 9.65 -6.16
C TRP A 297 -4.68 9.84 -7.68
N HIS A 298 -3.85 9.16 -8.47
CA HIS A 298 -3.91 9.21 -9.91
C HIS A 298 -4.17 7.82 -10.46
N THR A 299 -5.37 7.62 -11.00
CA THR A 299 -5.70 6.49 -11.85
C THR A 299 -4.83 6.59 -13.09
N THR A 300 -3.81 5.74 -13.15
CA THR A 300 -3.01 5.66 -14.37
C THR A 300 -3.78 4.80 -15.37
N PRO A 301 -4.02 5.28 -16.61
CA PRO A 301 -4.74 4.51 -17.61
C PRO A 301 -4.07 3.16 -17.83
N ALA A 302 -4.84 2.09 -18.01
CA ALA A 302 -4.31 0.75 -18.25
C ALA A 302 -3.37 0.68 -19.48
N ALA A 303 -3.62 1.55 -20.48
CA ALA A 303 -2.80 1.69 -21.68
C ALA A 303 -1.37 2.21 -21.43
N ALA A 304 -1.11 2.82 -20.27
CA ALA A 304 0.23 3.32 -19.91
C ALA A 304 1.09 2.26 -19.21
N THR A 305 0.62 1.02 -19.07
CA THR A 305 1.40 -0.08 -18.44
C THR A 305 2.66 -0.40 -19.24
N ASP A 306 2.56 -0.35 -20.58
CA ASP A 306 3.64 -0.65 -21.52
C ASP A 306 4.60 0.54 -21.75
N GLN A 307 4.31 1.71 -21.14
CA GLN A 307 5.10 2.93 -21.27
C GLN A 307 5.89 3.28 -20.00
N ARG A 308 5.94 2.37 -19.02
CA ARG A 308 6.68 2.59 -17.77
C ARG A 308 8.04 1.92 -17.83
N ALA A 309 9.06 2.72 -17.56
CA ALA A 309 10.39 2.21 -17.28
C ALA A 309 10.39 1.38 -15.99
N ALA A 310 10.82 0.12 -16.05
CA ALA A 310 11.10 -0.67 -14.86
C ALA A 310 12.38 -0.14 -14.16
N PRO A 311 12.60 -0.39 -12.85
CA PRO A 311 13.94 -0.21 -12.29
C PRO A 311 14.92 -1.19 -12.97
N PRO A 312 16.10 -0.79 -13.49
CA PRO A 312 16.75 0.54 -13.62
C PRO A 312 16.71 1.13 -15.05
N GLU A 313 15.68 0.81 -15.82
CA GLU A 313 15.50 1.18 -17.22
C GLU A 313 15.59 2.70 -17.45
N THR A 314 16.32 3.08 -18.50
CA THR A 314 16.52 4.49 -18.84
C THR A 314 15.25 5.05 -19.46
N ILE A 315 14.72 6.12 -18.88
CA ILE A 315 13.59 6.86 -19.45
C ILE A 315 14.08 7.55 -20.73
N THR A 316 13.69 7.02 -21.87
CA THR A 316 13.93 7.65 -23.17
C THR A 316 12.67 8.40 -23.58
N SER A 317 12.81 9.70 -23.89
CA SER A 317 11.79 10.41 -24.64
C SER A 317 12.11 10.22 -26.11
N THR A 318 11.19 9.63 -26.88
CA THR A 318 11.19 9.79 -28.33
C THR A 318 10.87 11.25 -28.59
N GLY A 319 11.93 12.06 -28.73
CA GLY A 319 11.83 13.49 -28.97
C GLY A 319 11.12 13.80 -30.28
N GLY A 320 9.79 13.84 -30.25
CA GLY A 320 9.01 14.61 -31.21
C GLY A 320 9.15 16.08 -30.84
N LEU A 321 10.20 16.74 -31.34
CA LEU A 321 10.26 18.19 -31.40
C LEU A 321 9.20 18.63 -32.44
N GLY A 322 8.00 18.94 -31.95
CA GLY A 322 6.98 19.70 -32.66
C GLY A 322 6.94 21.12 -32.11
#